data_AF-A0A5N5ICB0-F1
#
_entry.id   AF-A0A5N5ICB0-F1
#
_cell.length_a   1.000
_cell.length_b   1.000
_cell.length_c   1.000
_cell.angle_alpha   90.00
_cell.angle_beta   90.00
_cell.angle_gamma   90.00
#
_symmetry.space_group_name_H-M   'P 1'
#
loop_
_entity.id
_entity.type
_entity.pdbx_description
1 polymer ?
#
loop_
_entity_poly.entity_id
_entity_poly.type
_entity_poly.pdbx_seq_one_letter_code
_entity_poly.pdbx_strand_id
1 'polypeptide(L)'
;MEVTGRLGRIEQEIGQVEDEKLQHEQNLGAFWEHMPAIDPFLIRDRMLFHQNQIHSLENKKSSLLEEQRDLLVQAVTLGDKA
;
A
#
# COMPACT_ATOMS: atom_id res chain seq x y z
N MET A 1 -23.46 4.66 -11.17
CA MET A 1 -23.42 4.07 -9.80
C MET A 1 -22.24 3.11 -9.62
N GLU A 2 -21.85 2.33 -10.63
CA GLU A 2 -20.68 1.44 -10.55
C GLU A 2 -19.34 2.17 -10.34
N VAL A 3 -19.07 3.24 -11.10
CA VAL A 3 -17.81 4.02 -11.01
C VAL A 3 -17.63 4.67 -9.63
N THR A 4 -18.66 5.34 -9.09
CA THR A 4 -18.62 5.94 -7.75
C THR A 4 -18.41 4.89 -6.66
N GLY A 5 -19.05 3.72 -6.79
CA GLY A 5 -18.87 2.61 -5.86
C GLY A 5 -17.46 2.03 -5.89
N ARG A 6 -16.83 1.94 -7.08
CA ARG A 6 -15.44 1.50 -7.19
C ARG A 6 -14.46 2.54 -6.65
N LEU A 7 -14.67 3.82 -6.95
CA LEU A 7 -13.85 4.92 -6.42
C LEU A 7 -13.82 4.91 -4.88
N GLY A 8 -14.97 4.77 -4.22
CA GLY A 8 -15.02 4.68 -2.76
C GLY A 8 -14.31 3.44 -2.19
N ARG A 9 -14.35 2.30 -2.89
CA ARG A 9 -13.58 1.11 -2.49
C ARG A 9 -12.08 1.31 -2.66
N ILE A 10 -11.64 1.94 -3.76
CA ILE A 10 -10.22 2.25 -3.99
C ILE A 10 -9.68 3.15 -2.88
N GLU A 11 -10.43 4.16 -2.46
CA GLU A 11 -10.03 5.02 -1.33
C GLU A 11 -9.86 4.22 -0.02
N GLN A 12 -10.80 3.31 0.27
CA GLN A 12 -10.68 2.42 1.42
C GLN A 12 -9.48 1.46 1.31
N GLU A 13 -9.24 0.88 0.13
CA GLU A 13 -8.12 -0.02 -0.12
C GLU A 13 -6.77 0.70 -0.02
N ILE A 14 -6.68 1.96 -0.47
CA ILE A 14 -5.48 2.79 -0.29
C ILE A 14 -5.20 3.03 1.20
N GLY A 15 -6.23 3.40 1.98
CA GLY A 15 -6.06 3.59 3.42
C GLY A 15 -5.57 2.33 4.12
N GLN A 16 -6.13 1.16 3.80
CA GLN A 16 -5.66 -0.13 4.34
C GLN A 16 -4.21 -0.42 3.96
N VAL A 17 -3.82 -0.16 2.72
CA VAL A 17 -2.43 -0.34 2.26
C VAL A 17 -1.46 0.58 2.99
N GLU A 18 -1.86 1.82 3.28
CA GLU A 18 -1.05 2.76 4.05
C GLU A 18 -0.90 2.32 5.51
N ASP A 19 -1.98 1.87 6.15
CA ASP A 19 -1.95 1.37 7.53
C ASP A 19 -1.07 0.12 7.65
N GLU A 20 -1.21 -0.83 6.74
CA GLU A 20 -0.38 -2.06 6.68
C GLU A 20 1.09 -1.72 6.43
N LYS A 21 1.37 -0.77 5.54
CA LYS A 21 2.73 -0.33 5.26
C LYS A 21 3.36 0.31 6.50
N LEU A 22 2.63 1.20 7.17
CA LEU A 22 3.10 1.85 8.40
C LEU A 22 3.44 0.81 9.48
N GLN A 23 2.62 -0.22 9.63
CA GLN A 23 2.89 -1.30 10.57
C GLN A 23 4.20 -2.06 10.25
N HIS A 24 4.48 -2.32 8.97
CA HIS A 24 5.73 -2.94 8.55
C HIS A 24 6.95 -2.03 8.73
N GLU A 25 6.82 -0.72 8.49
CA GLU A 25 7.87 0.26 8.73
C GLU A 25 8.21 0.35 10.23
N GLN A 26 7.21 0.38 11.10
CA GLN A 26 7.38 0.36 12.55
C GLN A 26 8.10 -0.91 13.02
N ASN A 27 7.70 -2.07 12.48
CA ASN A 27 8.37 -3.34 12.80
C ASN A 27 9.83 -3.34 12.35
N LEU A 28 10.12 -2.78 11.16
CA LEU A 28 11.51 -2.63 10.68
C LEU A 28 12.33 -1.70 11.58
N GLY A 29 11.75 -0.57 12.01
CA GLY A 29 12.37 0.35 12.96
C GLY A 29 12.72 -0.33 14.29
N ALA A 30 11.83 -1.17 14.83
CA ALA A 30 12.09 -1.93 16.04
C ALA A 30 13.28 -2.90 15.90
N PHE A 31 13.52 -3.46 14.71
CA PHE A 31 14.72 -4.27 14.47
C PHE A 31 16.01 -3.43 14.45
N TRP A 32 15.95 -2.17 14.00
CA TRP A 32 17.11 -1.27 13.96
C TRP A 32 17.46 -0.67 15.33
N GLU A 33 16.48 -0.51 16.21
CA GLU A 33 16.66 0.09 17.53
C GLU A 33 17.19 -0.90 18.59
N HIS A 34 17.27 -2.20 18.30
CA HIS A 34 17.60 -3.24 19.28
C HIS A 34 18.96 -3.95 19.04
N MET A 35 19.59 -4.33 20.16
CA MET A 35 20.92 -4.96 20.34
C MET A 35 21.19 -6.20 19.45
N PRO A 36 22.47 -6.62 19.27
CA PRO A 36 22.83 -7.59 18.25
C PRO A 36 22.07 -8.90 18.47
N ALA A 37 21.41 -9.33 17.40
CA ALA A 37 20.56 -10.49 17.44
C ALA A 37 21.31 -11.74 17.90
N ILE A 38 20.66 -12.54 18.74
CA ILE A 38 21.14 -13.89 19.11
C ILE A 38 21.37 -14.73 17.85
N ASP A 39 20.52 -14.54 16.83
CA ASP A 39 20.68 -15.08 15.48
C ASP A 39 20.59 -13.95 14.43
N PRO A 40 21.73 -13.47 13.91
CA PRO A 40 21.77 -12.42 12.89
C PRO A 40 21.11 -12.83 11.57
N PHE A 41 21.10 -14.12 11.23
CA PHE A 41 20.51 -14.59 9.98
C PHE A 41 18.98 -14.56 10.05
N LEU A 42 18.42 -15.01 11.18
CA LEU A 42 16.97 -14.92 11.42
C LEU A 42 16.48 -13.46 11.38
N ILE A 43 17.22 -12.54 11.97
CA ILE A 43 16.84 -11.12 11.96
C ILE A 43 16.95 -10.52 10.56
N ARG A 44 18.03 -10.81 9.82
CA ARG A 44 18.14 -10.41 8.42
C ARG A 44 16.95 -10.89 7.60
N ASP A 45 16.56 -12.15 7.73
CA ASP A 45 15.47 -12.73 6.94
C ASP A 45 14.11 -12.09 7.29
N ARG A 46 13.87 -11.76 8.57
CA ARG A 46 12.68 -11.01 9.00
C ARG A 46 12.66 -9.57 8.49
N MET A 47 13.81 -8.88 8.52
CA MET A 47 13.92 -7.54 7.97
C MET A 47 13.66 -7.53 6.47
N LEU A 48 14.24 -8.50 5.74
CA LEU A 48 14.00 -8.67 4.31
C LEU A 48 12.52 -8.97 4.01
N PHE A 49 11.86 -9.78 4.84
CA PHE A 49 10.42 -10.00 4.73
C PHE A 49 9.64 -8.69 4.82
N HIS A 50 9.89 -7.85 5.84
CA HIS A 50 9.20 -6.57 5.98
C HIS A 50 9.50 -5.60 4.83
N GLN A 51 10.74 -5.54 4.36
CA GLN A 51 11.11 -4.72 3.20
C GLN A 51 10.37 -5.15 1.92
N ASN A 52 10.23 -6.46 1.70
CA ASN A 52 9.48 -6.99 0.56
C ASN A 52 7.98 -6.69 0.68
N GLN A 53 7.40 -6.78 1.88
CA GLN A 53 6.00 -6.40 2.10
C GLN A 53 5.78 -4.91 1.82
N ILE A 54 6.66 -4.03 2.30
CA ILE A 54 6.60 -2.59 2.03
C ILE A 54 6.62 -2.32 0.52
N HIS A 55 7.56 -2.92 -0.23
CA HIS A 55 7.61 -2.75 -1.69
C HIS A 55 6.34 -3.26 -2.38
N SER A 56 5.81 -4.41 -1.95
CA SER A 56 4.57 -4.96 -2.51
C SER A 56 3.38 -4.02 -2.27
N LEU A 57 3.29 -3.43 -1.08
CA LEU A 57 2.25 -2.48 -0.70
C LEU A 57 2.36 -1.17 -1.49
N GLU A 58 3.58 -0.67 -1.71
CA GLU A 58 3.82 0.52 -2.56
C GLU A 58 3.40 0.29 -4.01
N ASN A 59 3.71 -0.89 -4.56
CA ASN A 59 3.27 -1.27 -5.90
C ASN A 59 1.74 -1.38 -5.99
N LYS A 60 1.11 -1.98 -4.98
CA LYS A 60 -0.36 -2.07 -4.89
C LYS A 60 -0.99 -0.68 -4.82
N LYS A 61 -0.47 0.21 -3.96
CA LYS A 61 -0.93 1.60 -3.88
C LYS A 61 -0.81 2.31 -5.22
N SER A 62 0.31 2.14 -5.92
CA SER A 62 0.55 2.76 -7.22
C SER A 62 -0.48 2.30 -8.26
N SER A 63 -0.78 0.99 -8.28
CA SER A 63 -1.80 0.41 -9.16
C SER A 63 -3.21 0.94 -8.85
N LEU A 64 -3.56 1.06 -7.56
CA LEU A 64 -4.84 1.62 -7.12
C LEU A 64 -5.00 3.09 -7.50
N LEU A 65 -3.92 3.88 -7.39
CA LEU A 65 -3.93 5.29 -7.79
C LEU A 65 -4.06 5.45 -9.32
N GLU A 66 -3.47 4.56 -10.10
CA GLU A 66 -3.65 4.52 -11.55
C GLU A 66 -5.11 4.20 -11.91
N GLU A 67 -5.68 3.16 -11.30
CA GLU A 67 -7.09 2.81 -11.49
C GLU A 67 -8.03 3.97 -11.09
N GLN A 68 -7.76 4.64 -9.97
CA GLN A 68 -8.53 5.81 -9.54
C GLN A 68 -8.52 6.92 -10.60
N ARG A 69 -7.36 7.21 -11.20
CA ARG A 69 -7.23 8.23 -12.24
C ARG A 69 -8.04 7.86 -13.48
N ASP A 70 -7.95 6.62 -13.93
CA ASP A 70 -8.69 6.15 -15.10
C ASP A 70 -10.20 6.24 -14.88
N LEU A 71 -10.68 5.87 -13.70
CA LEU A 71 -12.09 5.97 -13.33
C LEU A 71 -12.56 7.41 -13.22
N LEU A 72 -11.74 8.33 -12.72
CA LEU A 72 -12.06 9.76 -12.69
C LEU A 72 -12.16 10.34 -14.10
N VAL A 73 -11.24 10.00 -14.99
CA VAL A 73 -11.30 10.41 -16.41
C VAL A 73 -12.58 9.88 -17.07
N GLN A 74 -12.93 8.60 -16.84
CA GLN A 74 -14.18 8.02 -17.34
C GLN A 74 -15.40 8.75 -16.80
N ALA A 75 -15.44 9.04 -15.49
CA ALA A 75 -16.55 9.76 -14.87
C ALA A 75 -16.77 11.15 -15.48
N VAL A 76 -15.68 11.90 -15.73
CA VAL A 76 -15.75 13.23 -16.37
C VAL A 76 -16.24 13.12 -17.81
N THR A 77 -15.65 12.22 -18.61
CA THR A 77 -16.05 12.05 -20.03
C THR A 77 -17.49 11.59 -20.22
N LEU A 78 -18.04 10.84 -19.26
CA LEU A 78 -19.44 10.41 -19.25
C LEU A 78 -20.37 11.53 -18.74
N GLY A 79 -19.91 12.33 -17.77
CA GLY A 79 -20.64 13.50 -17.26
C GLY A 79 -20.76 14.63 -18.27
N ASP A 80 -19.74 14.84 -19.10
CA ASP A 80 -19.73 15.86 -20.17
C ASP A 80 -20.64 15.52 -21.37
N LYS A 81 -21.14 14.28 -21.46
CA LYS A 81 -22.03 13.81 -22.55
C LYS A 81 -23.52 13.76 -22.17
N ALA A 82 -23.87 14.10 -20.93
CA ALA A 82 -25.24 14.11 -20.41
C ALA A 82 -25.82 15.53 -20.39
#